data_AF-A0A917VWR6-F1
#
_entry.id   AF-A0A917VWR6-F1
#
_cell.length_a   1.000
_cell.length_b   1.000
_cell.length_c   1.000
_cell.angle_alpha   90.00
_cell.angle_beta   90.00
_cell.angle_gamma   90.00
#
_symmetry.space_group_name_H-M   'P 1'
#
loop_
_entity.id
_entity.type
_entity.pdbx_description
1 polymer ?
#
loop_
_entity_poly.entity_id
_entity_poly.type
_entity_poly.pdbx_seq_one_letter_code
_entity_poly.pdbx_strand_id
1 'polypeptide(L)'
;MAFAVWVRSIPVFSALLVAALSGCASPSGGDPGSVVSATAPPGVVRSSTVAATSEQESPDPPPTTEVSLVAVDASGQPADGFVVSGTGPVGELDCTYGTSSRSATSPGIYHCGASADAADVCWAGTGRRELFCADDPWSRELRWYRVDTRLEPVGKTANPEPWALELADGRKCRIRVGGAWGGRADGLVGAYSCTGGAEVVLQPSDARTAIDTSAPTWHVSMGELGAGSPDLPPPTIVDVRTAYFAAAP
;
A
#
# COMPACT_ATOMS: atom_id res chain seq x y z
N MET A 1 4.85 45.70 22.98
CA MET A 1 3.43 45.55 22.57
C MET A 1 3.06 44.07 22.73
N ALA A 2 1.87 43.83 23.26
CA ALA A 2 1.52 42.65 24.05
C ALA A 2 1.50 41.31 23.29
N PHE A 3 1.97 40.26 23.97
CA PHE A 3 1.80 38.86 23.61
C PHE A 3 0.38 38.40 23.97
N ALA A 4 -0.36 37.82 23.02
CA ALA A 4 -1.62 37.13 23.28
C ALA A 4 -1.40 35.62 23.19
N VAL A 5 -1.30 34.97 24.34
CA VAL A 5 -1.28 33.51 24.48
C VAL A 5 -2.74 33.04 24.49
N TRP A 6 -3.15 32.30 23.46
CA TRP A 6 -4.46 31.67 23.38
C TRP A 6 -4.38 30.24 23.91
N VAL A 7 -4.81 30.04 25.15
CA VAL A 7 -4.99 28.71 25.76
C VAL A 7 -6.37 28.20 25.35
N ARG A 8 -6.43 27.18 24.49
CA ARG A 8 -7.67 26.48 24.17
C ARG A 8 -7.92 25.38 25.21
N SER A 9 -9.03 25.49 25.91
CA SER A 9 -9.55 24.52 26.88
C SER A 9 -9.94 23.21 26.19
N ILE A 10 -9.51 22.08 26.77
CA ILE A 10 -9.83 20.72 26.34
C ILE A 10 -11.09 20.27 27.10
N PRO A 11 -12.22 19.93 26.45
CA PRO A 11 -13.33 19.30 27.13
C PRO A 11 -13.04 17.80 27.36
N VAL A 12 -12.93 17.43 28.64
CA VAL A 12 -12.86 16.04 29.12
C VAL A 12 -14.25 15.42 28.98
N PHE A 13 -14.45 14.58 27.96
CA PHE A 13 -15.63 13.73 27.86
C PHE A 13 -15.35 12.37 28.49
N SER A 14 -15.81 12.21 29.73
CA SER A 14 -15.93 10.90 30.39
C SER A 14 -17.08 10.12 29.76
N ALA A 15 -16.76 9.07 28.99
CA ALA A 15 -17.75 8.12 28.52
C ALA A 15 -17.83 6.93 29.49
N LEU A 16 -19.01 6.76 30.07
CA LEU A 16 -19.38 5.70 31.01
C LEU A 16 -19.38 4.32 30.34
N LEU A 17 -18.79 3.36 31.05
CA LEU A 17 -18.85 1.93 30.83
C LEU A 17 -20.29 1.43 31.08
N VAL A 18 -20.91 0.74 30.13
CA VAL A 18 -22.12 -0.06 30.36
C VAL A 18 -21.80 -1.50 30.00
N ALA A 19 -21.67 -2.35 31.03
CA ALA A 19 -21.64 -3.79 30.91
C ALA A 19 -23.09 -4.31 30.93
N ALA A 20 -23.49 -5.04 29.89
CA ALA A 20 -24.71 -5.85 29.91
C ALA A 20 -24.32 -7.32 29.74
N LEU A 21 -24.51 -8.08 30.82
CA LEU A 21 -24.46 -9.54 30.86
C LEU A 21 -25.82 -10.12 30.46
N SER A 22 -25.76 -11.39 30.04
CA SER A 22 -26.80 -12.42 30.13
C SER A 22 -27.68 -12.64 28.89
N GLY A 23 -27.64 -13.88 28.39
CA GLY A 23 -28.58 -14.40 27.42
C GLY A 23 -28.29 -15.83 26.95
N CYS A 24 -28.26 -16.80 27.87
CA CYS A 24 -28.35 -18.22 27.50
C CYS A 24 -29.80 -18.55 27.09
N ALA A 25 -29.98 -19.16 25.91
CA ALA A 25 -31.19 -19.93 25.60
C ALA A 25 -30.92 -20.92 24.45
N SER A 26 -30.70 -22.19 24.82
CA SER A 26 -31.16 -23.36 24.05
C SER A 26 -32.46 -23.83 24.73
N PRO A 27 -33.48 -24.32 24.01
CA PRO A 27 -33.56 -25.78 23.81
C PRO A 27 -34.36 -26.25 22.58
N SER A 28 -34.16 -27.51 22.18
CA SER A 28 -35.11 -28.50 21.57
C SER A 28 -34.23 -29.69 21.11
N GLY A 29 -34.15 -30.86 21.74
CA GLY A 29 -35.23 -31.86 21.92
C GLY A 29 -35.80 -32.24 20.56
N GLY A 30 -35.54 -33.37 19.90
CA GLY A 30 -35.15 -34.71 20.30
C GLY A 30 -36.11 -35.65 19.55
N ASP A 31 -35.61 -36.54 18.67
CA ASP A 31 -36.17 -37.90 18.54
C ASP A 31 -35.23 -38.82 17.75
N PRO A 32 -35.02 -40.07 18.21
CA PRO A 32 -34.26 -41.10 17.53
C PRO A 32 -35.18 -42.02 16.70
N GLY A 33 -34.63 -42.61 15.65
CA GLY A 33 -35.13 -43.87 15.11
C GLY A 33 -36.12 -43.77 13.95
N SER A 34 -35.59 -43.92 12.73
CA SER A 34 -36.24 -44.75 11.72
C SER A 34 -35.18 -45.28 10.76
N VAL A 35 -34.69 -46.49 11.09
CA VAL A 35 -34.07 -47.38 10.11
C VAL A 35 -35.18 -47.95 9.25
N VAL A 36 -35.32 -47.47 8.03
CA VAL A 36 -36.17 -48.11 7.02
C VAL A 36 -35.25 -48.95 6.15
N SER A 37 -35.20 -50.25 6.44
CA SER A 37 -34.64 -51.25 5.53
C SER A 37 -35.54 -51.34 4.29
N ALA A 38 -35.04 -50.90 3.14
CA ALA A 38 -35.66 -51.15 1.85
C ALA A 38 -34.89 -52.24 1.12
N THR A 39 -35.54 -53.39 0.94
CA THR A 39 -35.11 -54.49 0.09
C THR A 39 -35.06 -54.04 -1.37
N ALA A 40 -33.92 -54.21 -2.04
CA ALA A 40 -33.74 -53.90 -3.45
C ALA A 40 -34.35 -54.98 -4.37
N PRO A 41 -35.11 -54.60 -5.42
CA PRO A 41 -35.43 -55.50 -6.54
C PRO A 41 -34.24 -55.63 -7.50
N PRO A 42 -34.08 -56.77 -8.21
CA PRO A 42 -33.03 -56.93 -9.20
C PRO A 42 -33.42 -56.27 -10.53
N GLY A 43 -32.47 -55.51 -11.09
CA GLY A 43 -32.34 -55.36 -12.55
C GLY A 43 -33.08 -54.19 -13.21
N VAL A 44 -32.38 -53.06 -13.36
CA VAL A 44 -32.22 -52.37 -14.67
C VAL A 44 -30.83 -51.73 -14.65
N VAL A 45 -29.91 -52.20 -15.50
CA VAL A 45 -28.63 -51.52 -15.73
C VAL A 45 -28.94 -50.23 -16.52
N ARG A 46 -29.14 -49.12 -15.80
CA ARG A 46 -29.13 -47.79 -16.42
C ARG A 46 -27.67 -47.48 -16.78
N SER A 47 -27.40 -47.29 -18.07
CA SER A 47 -26.16 -46.67 -18.51
C SER A 47 -26.06 -45.29 -17.84
N SER A 48 -25.21 -45.19 -16.83
CA SER A 48 -24.78 -43.90 -16.30
C SER A 48 -23.84 -43.30 -17.35
N THR A 49 -24.37 -42.47 -18.22
CA THR A 49 -23.55 -41.50 -18.94
C THR A 49 -22.92 -40.63 -17.86
N VAL A 50 -21.63 -40.84 -17.61
CA VAL A 50 -20.83 -39.96 -16.76
C VAL A 50 -20.81 -38.63 -17.51
N ALA A 51 -21.70 -37.71 -17.12
CA ALA A 51 -21.59 -36.33 -17.55
C ALA A 51 -20.24 -35.85 -17.01
N ALA A 52 -19.27 -35.68 -17.92
CA ALA A 52 -18.03 -35.01 -17.61
C ALA A 52 -18.41 -33.65 -17.03
N THR A 53 -18.28 -33.53 -15.72
CA THR A 53 -18.27 -32.22 -15.07
C THR A 53 -17.00 -31.60 -15.58
N SER A 54 -17.11 -30.74 -16.60
CA SER A 54 -16.05 -29.81 -16.92
C SER A 54 -15.85 -28.99 -15.66
N GLU A 55 -14.77 -29.27 -14.93
CA GLU A 55 -14.19 -28.32 -14.00
C GLU A 55 -14.02 -27.03 -14.79
N GLN A 56 -14.92 -26.07 -14.56
CA GLN A 56 -14.74 -24.72 -15.04
C GLN A 56 -13.55 -24.18 -14.25
N GLU A 57 -12.37 -24.33 -14.84
CA GLU A 57 -11.19 -23.57 -14.45
C GLU A 57 -11.62 -22.11 -14.33
N SER A 58 -11.54 -21.55 -13.12
CA SER A 58 -11.75 -20.13 -12.97
C SER A 58 -10.68 -19.43 -13.81
N PRO A 59 -11.04 -18.40 -14.59
CA PRO A 59 -10.06 -17.72 -15.43
C PRO A 59 -8.91 -17.22 -14.55
N ASP A 60 -7.68 -17.40 -15.03
CA ASP A 60 -6.49 -16.89 -14.36
C ASP A 60 -6.65 -15.40 -14.05
N PRO A 61 -6.15 -14.93 -12.89
CA PRO A 61 -6.18 -13.51 -12.58
C PRO A 61 -5.42 -12.72 -13.65
N PRO A 62 -5.86 -11.50 -13.98
CA PRO A 62 -5.17 -10.67 -14.96
C PRO A 62 -3.75 -10.32 -14.47
N PRO A 63 -2.80 -10.13 -15.39
CA PRO A 63 -1.45 -9.70 -15.03
C PRO A 63 -1.47 -8.30 -14.41
N THR A 64 -0.53 -8.04 -13.50
CA THR A 64 -0.35 -6.73 -12.89
C THR A 64 0.05 -5.70 -13.94
N THR A 65 -0.61 -4.53 -13.92
CA THR A 65 -0.26 -3.42 -14.82
C THR A 65 0.84 -2.57 -14.19
N GLU A 66 1.95 -2.38 -14.89
CA GLU A 66 3.00 -1.44 -14.50
C GLU A 66 2.78 -0.08 -15.18
N VAL A 67 2.78 0.99 -14.39
CA VAL A 67 2.60 2.38 -14.88
C VAL A 67 3.82 3.20 -14.48
N SER A 68 4.54 3.73 -15.46
CA SER A 68 5.60 4.71 -15.22
C SER A 68 5.06 6.12 -15.38
N LEU A 69 5.17 6.92 -14.32
CA LEU A 69 4.71 8.31 -14.32
C LEU A 69 5.87 9.27 -14.48
N VAL A 70 5.72 10.18 -15.43
CA VAL A 70 6.61 11.31 -15.65
C VAL A 70 5.89 12.56 -15.17
N ALA A 71 6.26 13.07 -14.00
CA ALA A 71 5.57 14.22 -13.41
C ALA A 71 6.17 15.58 -13.82
N VAL A 72 7.41 15.57 -14.30
CA VAL A 72 8.12 16.76 -14.80
C VAL A 72 8.74 16.42 -16.14
N ASP A 73 8.57 17.32 -17.11
CA ASP A 73 9.05 17.17 -18.47
C ASP A 73 10.54 17.54 -18.62
N ALA A 74 11.07 17.43 -19.84
CA ALA A 74 12.48 17.67 -20.13
C ALA A 74 12.89 19.14 -19.94
N SER A 75 11.93 20.06 -19.87
CA SER A 75 12.16 21.48 -19.60
C SER A 75 12.20 21.80 -18.09
N GLY A 76 11.90 20.80 -17.25
CA GLY A 76 11.82 20.96 -15.80
C GLY A 76 10.50 21.58 -15.36
N GLN A 77 9.44 21.46 -16.17
CA GLN A 77 8.09 21.94 -15.86
C GLN A 77 7.16 20.75 -15.57
N PRO A 78 6.08 20.93 -14.78
CA PRO A 78 5.09 19.88 -14.56
C PRO A 78 4.56 19.32 -15.88
N ALA A 79 4.58 18.00 -16.02
CA ALA A 79 4.05 17.30 -17.18
C ALA A 79 2.51 17.23 -17.14
N ASP A 80 1.90 16.85 -18.26
CA ASP A 80 0.44 16.84 -18.44
C ASP A 80 -0.29 16.08 -17.32
N GLY A 81 -1.16 16.81 -16.63
CA GLY A 81 -1.99 16.30 -15.53
C GLY A 81 -1.38 16.48 -14.14
N PHE A 82 -0.11 16.85 -14.02
CA PHE A 82 0.51 17.23 -12.76
C PHE A 82 0.46 18.73 -12.53
N VAL A 83 0.30 19.14 -11.27
CA VAL A 83 0.27 20.55 -10.87
C VAL A 83 1.17 20.79 -9.66
N VAL A 84 1.83 21.94 -9.62
CA VAL A 84 2.57 22.36 -8.42
C VAL A 84 1.59 22.89 -7.40
N SER A 85 1.65 22.36 -6.19
CA SER A 85 0.82 22.83 -5.08
C SER A 85 1.36 24.17 -4.57
N GLY A 86 0.52 25.20 -4.60
CA GLY A 86 0.86 26.54 -4.13
C GLY A 86 1.63 27.40 -5.14
N THR A 87 2.05 28.59 -4.70
CA THR A 87 2.73 29.59 -5.54
C THR A 87 4.20 29.81 -5.16
N GLY A 88 4.73 29.00 -4.24
CA GLY A 88 6.04 29.19 -3.60
C GLY A 88 6.58 27.88 -3.05
N PRO A 89 7.90 27.79 -2.79
CA PRO A 89 8.48 26.60 -2.19
C PRO A 89 7.96 26.43 -0.77
N VAL A 90 7.57 25.21 -0.41
CA VAL A 90 7.07 24.87 0.93
C VAL A 90 8.20 24.79 1.96
N GLY A 91 9.45 24.70 1.50
CA GLY A 91 10.63 24.65 2.34
C GLY A 91 11.92 24.49 1.53
N GLU A 92 13.00 24.18 2.24
CA GLU A 92 14.32 23.91 1.69
C GLU A 92 14.74 22.49 2.11
N LEU A 93 15.28 21.72 1.17
CA LEU A 93 15.79 20.37 1.38
C LEU A 93 17.31 20.38 1.36
N ASP A 94 17.92 19.66 2.30
CA ASP A 94 19.33 19.25 2.21
C ASP A 94 19.43 18.03 1.30
N CYS A 95 20.02 18.22 0.14
CA CYS A 95 20.28 17.16 -0.84
C CYS A 95 21.78 16.93 -1.07
N THR A 96 22.63 17.34 -0.11
CA THR A 96 24.09 17.12 -0.14
C THR A 96 24.44 15.65 -0.38
N TYR A 97 23.65 14.73 0.21
CA TYR A 97 23.76 13.29 0.04
C TYR A 97 22.55 12.67 -0.67
N GLY A 98 21.88 13.45 -1.52
CA GLY A 98 20.73 12.98 -2.27
C GLY A 98 21.07 11.77 -3.14
N THR A 99 20.15 10.82 -3.21
CA THR A 99 20.31 9.57 -3.97
C THR A 99 19.18 9.41 -4.99
N SER A 100 19.30 8.39 -5.84
CA SER A 100 18.18 7.99 -6.70
C SER A 100 16.99 7.57 -5.84
N SER A 101 15.79 8.00 -6.22
CA SER A 101 14.56 7.49 -5.60
C SER A 101 14.49 5.98 -5.69
N ARG A 102 13.96 5.34 -4.65
CA ARG A 102 13.75 3.88 -4.63
C ARG A 102 12.84 3.41 -5.78
N SER A 103 12.00 4.31 -6.28
CA SER A 103 11.02 4.02 -7.33
C SER A 103 11.44 4.53 -8.72
N ALA A 104 12.69 4.98 -8.86
CA ALA A 104 13.24 5.53 -10.09
C ALA A 104 13.54 4.44 -11.13
N THR A 105 12.75 4.37 -12.20
CA THR A 105 13.03 3.52 -13.37
C THR A 105 13.96 4.19 -14.39
N SER A 106 14.12 5.50 -14.30
CA SER A 106 15.03 6.33 -15.11
C SER A 106 15.96 7.18 -14.23
N PRO A 107 17.03 7.76 -14.80
CA PRO A 107 17.83 8.79 -14.13
C PRO A 107 17.00 10.03 -13.75
N GLY A 108 17.55 10.87 -12.88
CA GLY A 108 16.98 12.20 -12.57
C GLY A 108 15.80 12.22 -11.60
N ILE A 109 15.49 11.10 -10.95
CA ILE A 109 14.51 11.05 -9.86
C ILE A 109 15.25 10.96 -8.53
N TYR A 110 14.98 11.91 -7.65
CA TYR A 110 15.72 12.15 -6.43
C TYR A 110 14.96 11.68 -5.20
N HIS A 111 15.74 11.25 -4.21
CA HIS A 111 15.36 11.17 -2.81
C HIS A 111 16.36 11.98 -1.98
N CYS A 112 15.88 12.93 -1.18
CA CYS A 112 16.68 13.68 -0.22
C CYS A 112 15.81 14.25 0.92
N GLY A 113 16.44 14.98 1.84
CA GLY A 113 15.79 15.49 3.03
C GLY A 113 15.52 14.42 4.10
N ALA A 114 14.76 14.81 5.12
CA ALA A 114 14.30 13.91 6.16
C ALA A 114 13.05 13.16 5.70
N SER A 115 12.76 12.03 6.33
CA SER A 115 11.52 11.28 6.03
C SER A 115 10.24 12.10 6.25
N ALA A 116 10.28 13.10 7.15
CA ALA A 116 9.16 14.00 7.41
C ALA A 116 8.85 14.94 6.23
N ASP A 117 9.79 15.17 5.32
CA ASP A 117 9.58 15.98 4.12
C ASP A 117 8.82 15.21 3.04
N ALA A 118 8.72 13.88 3.16
CA ALA A 118 8.15 12.99 2.15
C ALA A 118 8.66 13.32 0.74
N ALA A 119 9.99 13.51 0.64
CA ALA A 119 10.73 13.84 -0.56
C ALA A 119 11.49 12.59 -1.08
N ASP A 120 10.75 11.50 -1.27
CA ASP A 120 11.25 10.21 -1.77
C ASP A 120 11.06 9.98 -3.26
N VAL A 121 10.18 10.75 -3.90
CA VAL A 121 9.97 10.73 -5.35
C VAL A 121 9.93 12.17 -5.84
N CYS A 122 11.07 12.69 -6.27
CA CYS A 122 11.21 14.09 -6.69
C CYS A 122 11.89 14.24 -8.05
N TRP A 123 11.42 15.20 -8.84
CA TRP A 123 12.02 15.58 -10.11
C TRP A 123 12.71 16.93 -9.98
N ALA A 124 13.85 17.09 -10.66
CA ALA A 124 14.53 18.38 -10.71
C ALA A 124 13.77 19.38 -11.58
N GLY A 125 13.52 20.57 -11.01
CA GLY A 125 13.05 21.72 -11.78
C GLY A 125 14.17 22.35 -12.62
N THR A 126 13.80 23.37 -13.40
CA THR A 126 14.76 24.12 -14.24
C THR A 126 15.93 24.65 -13.39
N GLY A 127 17.17 24.42 -13.86
CA GLY A 127 18.37 24.92 -13.17
C GLY A 127 18.87 24.11 -11.97
N ARG A 128 18.18 23.01 -11.61
CA ARG A 128 18.66 21.99 -10.64
C ARG A 128 18.92 22.55 -9.23
N ARG A 129 18.14 23.56 -8.84
CA ARG A 129 18.11 24.17 -7.50
C ARG A 129 16.75 24.04 -6.82
N GLU A 130 15.86 23.31 -7.46
CA GLU A 130 14.47 23.13 -7.05
C GLU A 130 14.08 21.69 -7.33
N LEU A 131 13.24 21.13 -6.46
CA LEU A 131 12.65 19.82 -6.61
C LEU A 131 11.12 19.94 -6.59
N PHE A 132 10.49 19.17 -7.45
CA PHE A 132 9.05 18.94 -7.44
C PHE A 132 8.82 17.50 -6.98
N CYS A 133 8.29 17.33 -5.77
CA CYS A 133 8.11 16.04 -5.13
C CYS A 133 6.64 15.64 -5.12
N ALA A 134 6.35 14.41 -5.54
CA ALA A 134 5.00 13.89 -5.46
C ALA A 134 4.83 13.02 -4.21
N ASP A 135 3.66 13.10 -3.57
CA ASP A 135 3.35 12.29 -2.38
C ASP A 135 2.82 10.90 -2.74
N ASP A 136 1.85 10.91 -3.66
CA ASP A 136 1.17 9.75 -4.24
C ASP A 136 0.90 9.97 -5.75
N PRO A 137 0.74 8.90 -6.54
CA PRO A 137 0.54 9.02 -7.99
C PRO A 137 -0.86 9.49 -8.40
N TRP A 138 -1.84 9.44 -7.49
CA TRP A 138 -3.25 9.63 -7.82
C TRP A 138 -3.68 11.09 -7.72
N SER A 139 -3.15 11.85 -6.74
CA SER A 139 -3.44 13.28 -6.57
C SER A 139 -2.89 14.13 -7.71
N ARG A 140 -1.80 13.67 -8.34
CA ARG A 140 -1.04 14.41 -9.36
C ARG A 140 -0.61 15.81 -8.90
N GLU A 141 -0.33 15.92 -7.61
CA GLU A 141 0.17 17.16 -6.99
C GLU A 141 1.68 17.08 -6.72
N LEU A 142 2.37 18.19 -6.94
CA LEU A 142 3.80 18.34 -6.75
C LEU A 142 4.09 19.40 -5.69
N ARG A 143 4.67 18.98 -4.57
CA ARG A 143 5.25 19.91 -3.60
C ARG A 143 6.54 20.49 -4.15
N TRP A 144 6.64 21.81 -4.12
CA TRP A 144 7.85 22.52 -4.55
C TRP A 144 8.78 22.76 -3.37
N TYR A 145 10.04 22.33 -3.51
CA TYR A 145 11.12 22.62 -2.57
C TYR A 145 12.26 23.37 -3.24
N ARG A 146 12.92 24.23 -2.46
CA ARG A 146 14.28 24.67 -2.76
C ARG A 146 15.30 23.63 -2.33
N VAL A 147 16.45 23.64 -2.99
CA VAL A 147 17.60 22.82 -2.59
C VAL A 147 18.74 23.74 -2.22
N ASP A 148 19.36 23.46 -1.08
CA ASP A 148 20.48 24.22 -0.51
C ASP A 148 21.72 24.23 -1.42
N THR A 149 21.90 23.14 -2.13
CA THR A 149 23.00 22.84 -3.04
C THR A 149 22.46 22.61 -4.45
N ARG A 150 23.33 22.77 -5.46
CA ARG A 150 22.95 22.34 -6.81
C ARG A 150 22.90 20.81 -6.80
N LEU A 151 21.79 20.24 -7.27
CA LEU A 151 21.65 18.79 -7.34
C LEU A 151 22.76 18.21 -8.22
N GLU A 152 23.35 17.09 -7.83
CA GLU A 152 24.24 16.30 -8.69
C GLU A 152 23.44 15.26 -9.49
N PRO A 153 23.87 14.86 -10.70
CA PRO A 153 23.11 13.92 -11.50
C PRO A 153 23.02 12.56 -10.79
N VAL A 154 21.82 12.00 -10.70
CA VAL A 154 21.58 10.66 -10.15
C VAL A 154 21.16 9.69 -11.25
N GLY A 155 21.61 8.44 -11.16
CA GLY A 155 21.22 7.37 -12.07
C GLY A 155 19.81 6.84 -11.79
N LYS A 156 19.42 5.79 -12.50
CA LYS A 156 18.23 4.99 -12.16
C LYS A 156 18.54 4.04 -11.00
N THR A 157 17.49 3.56 -10.34
CA THR A 157 17.61 2.49 -9.35
C THR A 157 17.72 1.14 -10.05
N ALA A 158 18.67 0.29 -9.63
CA ALA A 158 18.93 -0.99 -10.30
C ALA A 158 17.74 -1.96 -10.18
N ASN A 159 17.10 -2.00 -9.01
CA ASN A 159 15.92 -2.81 -8.70
C ASN A 159 14.86 -1.87 -8.10
N PRO A 160 14.12 -1.11 -8.92
CA PRO A 160 13.15 -0.15 -8.43
C PRO A 160 11.99 -0.88 -7.75
N GLU A 161 11.52 -0.32 -6.64
CA GLU A 161 10.25 -0.74 -6.03
C GLU A 161 9.14 0.22 -6.44
N PRO A 162 7.91 -0.25 -6.68
CA PRO A 162 6.78 0.62 -6.94
C PRO A 162 6.67 1.69 -5.85
N TRP A 163 6.47 2.93 -6.26
CA TRP A 163 6.17 4.03 -5.34
C TRP A 163 4.81 3.81 -4.67
N ALA A 164 3.88 3.21 -5.41
CA ALA A 164 2.55 2.91 -4.94
C ALA A 164 1.96 1.69 -5.67
N LEU A 165 0.97 1.08 -5.02
CA LEU A 165 0.24 -0.09 -5.48
C LEU A 165 -1.26 0.19 -5.42
N GLU A 166 -2.00 -0.27 -6.41
CA GLU A 166 -3.44 -0.41 -6.35
C GLU A 166 -3.75 -1.91 -6.32
N LEU A 167 -4.36 -2.37 -5.23
CA LEU A 167 -4.69 -3.78 -5.03
C LEU A 167 -5.97 -4.14 -5.79
N ALA A 168 -6.17 -5.44 -6.03
CA ALA A 168 -7.36 -5.96 -6.70
C ALA A 168 -8.66 -5.69 -5.93
N ASP A 169 -8.58 -5.54 -4.61
CA ASP A 169 -9.71 -5.16 -3.75
C ASP A 169 -9.97 -3.65 -3.69
N GLY A 170 -9.22 -2.84 -4.45
CA GLY A 170 -9.39 -1.40 -4.56
C GLY A 170 -8.58 -0.56 -3.57
N ARG A 171 -7.86 -1.17 -2.62
CA ARG A 171 -6.97 -0.43 -1.73
C ARG A 171 -5.82 0.21 -2.48
N LYS A 172 -5.46 1.43 -2.08
CA LYS A 172 -4.34 2.20 -2.59
C LYS A 172 -3.25 2.24 -1.53
N CYS A 173 -2.08 1.72 -1.86
CA CYS A 173 -0.96 1.55 -0.93
C CYS A 173 0.24 2.37 -1.40
N ARG A 174 0.85 3.15 -0.51
CA ARG A 174 1.99 4.02 -0.81
C ARG A 174 3.21 3.58 -0.02
N ILE A 175 4.38 3.54 -0.66
CA ILE A 175 5.60 3.00 -0.08
C ILE A 175 5.98 3.74 1.21
N ARG A 176 6.48 3.01 2.20
CA ARG A 176 6.90 3.58 3.47
C ARG A 176 8.18 4.39 3.29
N VAL A 177 8.14 5.65 3.75
CA VAL A 177 9.30 6.58 3.69
C VAL A 177 9.81 6.93 5.08
N GLY A 178 8.99 6.74 6.10
CA GLY A 178 9.38 6.90 7.49
C GLY A 178 8.19 6.83 8.43
N GLY A 179 8.27 7.57 9.52
CA GLY A 179 7.29 7.54 10.61
C GLY A 179 7.45 6.35 11.55
N ALA A 180 6.83 6.48 12.72
CA ALA A 180 6.73 5.40 13.69
C ALA A 180 5.66 4.40 13.24
N TRP A 181 6.05 3.15 13.09
CA TRP A 181 5.17 2.05 12.75
C TRP A 181 5.20 1.04 13.89
N GLY A 182 4.08 0.36 14.13
CA GLY A 182 4.05 -0.78 15.02
C GLY A 182 4.88 -1.95 14.50
N GLY A 183 4.93 -3.02 15.27
CA GLY A 183 5.57 -4.26 14.88
C GLY A 183 4.61 -5.45 15.00
N ARG A 184 5.17 -6.64 14.83
CA ARG A 184 4.50 -7.92 15.00
C ARG A 184 5.47 -8.91 15.66
N ALA A 185 4.95 -9.83 16.46
CA ALA A 185 5.76 -10.86 17.12
C ALA A 185 6.44 -11.82 16.11
N ASP A 186 5.84 -11.99 14.93
CA ASP A 186 6.36 -12.83 13.84
C ASP A 186 7.50 -12.18 13.03
N GLY A 187 7.94 -10.97 13.40
CA GLY A 187 9.06 -10.28 12.77
C GLY A 187 8.73 -9.59 11.44
N LEU A 188 7.47 -9.63 11.00
CA LEU A 188 7.03 -8.89 9.82
C LEU A 188 6.92 -7.38 10.12
N VAL A 189 7.31 -6.57 9.16
CA VAL A 189 7.30 -5.10 9.22
C VAL A 189 6.49 -4.52 8.07
N GLY A 190 5.98 -3.30 8.25
CA GLY A 190 5.24 -2.61 7.19
C GLY A 190 6.15 -1.99 6.11
N ALA A 191 5.76 -2.21 4.86
CA ALA A 191 6.41 -1.72 3.65
C ALA A 191 5.58 -0.69 2.88
N TYR A 192 4.24 -0.80 2.88
CA TYR A 192 3.34 0.19 2.26
C TYR A 192 2.15 0.47 3.16
N SER A 193 1.78 1.75 3.30
CA SER A 193 0.56 2.14 4.03
C SER A 193 -0.60 2.16 3.05
N CYS A 194 -1.72 1.56 3.42
CA CYS A 194 -2.88 1.44 2.54
C CYS A 194 -4.08 2.26 3.02
N THR A 195 -4.90 2.72 2.08
CA THR A 195 -6.24 3.21 2.38
C THR A 195 -7.12 2.09 2.93
N GLY A 196 -8.15 2.45 3.71
CA GLY A 196 -9.21 1.51 4.09
C GLY A 196 -9.06 0.80 5.43
N GLY A 197 -8.06 1.15 6.25
CA GLY A 197 -7.97 0.63 7.62
C GLY A 197 -6.56 0.62 8.20
N ALA A 198 -6.34 -0.26 9.17
CA ALA A 198 -5.07 -0.45 9.86
C ALA A 198 -4.13 -1.45 9.17
N GLU A 199 -4.61 -2.17 8.15
CA GLU A 199 -3.79 -3.11 7.40
C GLU A 199 -2.79 -2.39 6.49
N VAL A 200 -1.60 -2.97 6.42
CA VAL A 200 -0.49 -2.50 5.60
C VAL A 200 0.08 -3.65 4.79
N VAL A 201 0.83 -3.34 3.74
CA VAL A 201 1.65 -4.36 3.08
C VAL A 201 2.81 -4.71 4.01
N LEU A 202 2.97 -5.99 4.28
CA LEU A 202 3.98 -6.57 5.17
C LEU A 202 5.12 -7.20 4.39
N GLN A 203 6.30 -7.21 5.02
CA GLN A 203 7.45 -7.97 4.55
C GLN A 203 8.29 -8.46 5.73
N PRO A 204 9.11 -9.51 5.56
CA PRO A 204 10.19 -9.81 6.50
C PRO A 204 11.12 -8.60 6.70
N SER A 205 11.67 -8.42 7.90
CA SER A 205 12.51 -7.26 8.22
C SER A 205 13.79 -7.15 7.38
N ASP A 206 14.27 -8.27 6.86
CA ASP A 206 15.47 -8.40 6.02
C ASP A 206 15.15 -8.51 4.52
N ALA A 207 13.86 -8.54 4.16
CA ALA A 207 13.45 -8.64 2.76
C ALA A 207 13.78 -7.36 1.98
N ARG A 208 14.23 -7.54 0.73
CA ARG A 208 14.45 -6.43 -0.17
C ARG A 208 13.14 -5.80 -0.64
N THR A 209 12.11 -6.59 -0.91
CA THR A 209 10.81 -6.13 -1.41
C THR A 209 9.69 -6.90 -0.70
N ALA A 210 8.54 -6.25 -0.56
CA ALA A 210 7.31 -6.86 -0.04
C ALA A 210 6.44 -7.53 -1.11
N ILE A 211 6.85 -7.41 -2.38
CA ILE A 211 6.05 -7.78 -3.54
C ILE A 211 6.65 -9.03 -4.16
N ASP A 212 5.83 -10.08 -4.27
CA ASP A 212 6.16 -11.26 -5.07
C ASP A 212 5.82 -10.99 -6.53
N THR A 213 6.85 -10.96 -7.38
CA THR A 213 6.73 -10.72 -8.82
C THR A 213 7.11 -11.97 -9.64
N SER A 214 7.06 -13.16 -9.04
CA SER A 214 7.46 -14.42 -9.68
C SER A 214 6.48 -14.92 -10.75
N ALA A 215 5.27 -14.38 -10.78
CA ALA A 215 4.22 -14.68 -11.74
C ALA A 215 3.71 -13.38 -12.43
N PRO A 216 2.93 -13.48 -13.53
CA PRO A 216 2.37 -12.30 -14.20
C PRO A 216 1.44 -11.45 -13.31
N THR A 217 0.72 -12.08 -12.38
CA THR A 217 -0.01 -11.40 -11.31
C THR A 217 0.89 -11.33 -10.10
N TRP A 218 1.18 -10.12 -9.63
CA TRP A 218 1.99 -9.90 -8.45
C TRP A 218 1.15 -9.99 -7.19
N HIS A 219 1.79 -10.38 -6.09
CA HIS A 219 1.12 -10.56 -4.81
C HIS A 219 1.82 -9.80 -3.70
N VAL A 220 1.05 -9.37 -2.70
CA VAL A 220 1.55 -8.81 -1.45
C VAL A 220 0.90 -9.50 -0.26
N SER A 221 1.63 -9.56 0.85
CA SER A 221 1.07 -9.97 2.15
C SER A 221 0.52 -8.75 2.88
N MET A 222 -0.75 -8.80 3.28
CA MET A 222 -1.45 -7.73 4.01
C MET A 222 -1.71 -8.15 5.45
N GLY A 223 -1.58 -7.21 6.38
CA GLY A 223 -2.01 -7.41 7.76
C GLY A 223 -1.76 -6.20 8.64
N GLU A 224 -2.21 -6.26 9.88
CA GLU A 224 -2.06 -5.17 10.84
C GLU A 224 -0.68 -5.14 11.51
N LEU A 225 -0.35 -3.97 12.09
CA LEU A 225 0.78 -3.76 12.98
C LEU A 225 0.29 -3.25 14.34
N GLY A 226 1.00 -3.58 15.42
CA GLY A 226 0.63 -3.15 16.76
C GLY A 226 1.79 -2.62 17.60
N ALA A 227 1.47 -1.83 18.63
CA ALA A 227 2.46 -1.37 19.59
C ALA A 227 3.01 -2.54 20.42
N GLY A 228 4.33 -2.57 20.64
CA GLY A 228 4.98 -3.64 21.41
C GLY A 228 5.07 -4.99 20.69
N SER A 229 4.89 -5.01 19.36
CA SER A 229 5.00 -6.21 18.54
C SER A 229 4.11 -7.38 19.01
N PRO A 230 2.78 -7.20 19.02
CA PRO A 230 1.85 -8.22 19.48
C PRO A 230 1.80 -9.43 18.55
N ASP A 231 1.27 -10.54 19.06
CA ASP A 231 0.81 -11.67 18.25
C ASP A 231 -0.44 -11.24 17.48
N LEU A 232 -0.39 -11.34 16.15
CA LEU A 232 -1.48 -10.96 15.26
C LEU A 232 -1.79 -12.12 14.30
N PRO A 233 -3.00 -12.15 13.70
CA PRO A 233 -3.35 -13.17 12.72
C PRO A 233 -2.34 -13.23 11.56
N PRO A 234 -2.19 -14.40 10.90
CA PRO A 234 -1.35 -14.52 9.71
C PRO A 234 -1.75 -13.51 8.62
N PRO A 235 -0.80 -13.02 7.82
CA PRO A 235 -1.10 -12.12 6.71
C PRO A 235 -2.02 -12.77 5.66
N THR A 236 -2.81 -11.94 5.00
CA THR A 236 -3.62 -12.33 3.84
C THR A 236 -2.89 -11.98 2.56
N ILE A 237 -2.90 -12.88 1.57
CA ILE A 237 -2.34 -12.60 0.24
C ILE A 237 -3.36 -11.82 -0.59
N VAL A 238 -2.92 -10.74 -1.22
CA VAL A 238 -3.75 -9.90 -2.08
C VAL A 238 -3.02 -9.60 -3.38
N ASP A 239 -3.76 -9.70 -4.49
CA ASP A 239 -3.24 -9.41 -5.82
C ASP A 239 -3.02 -7.91 -6.01
N VAL A 240 -1.91 -7.58 -6.67
CA VAL A 240 -1.63 -6.22 -7.13
C VAL A 240 -2.23 -6.04 -8.51
N ARG A 241 -3.17 -5.12 -8.64
CA ARG A 241 -3.76 -4.78 -9.93
C ARG A 241 -2.87 -3.81 -10.71
N THR A 242 -2.32 -2.80 -10.04
CA THR A 242 -1.46 -1.79 -10.68
C THR A 242 -0.29 -1.41 -9.79
N ALA A 243 0.90 -1.36 -10.36
CA ALA A 243 2.11 -0.89 -9.71
C ALA A 243 2.60 0.41 -10.38
N TYR A 244 2.79 1.46 -9.59
CA TYR A 244 3.21 2.78 -10.08
C TYR A 244 4.69 3.02 -9.81
N PHE A 245 5.42 3.41 -10.84
CA PHE A 245 6.84 3.77 -10.80
C PHE A 245 7.05 5.23 -11.20
N ALA A 246 8.20 5.79 -10.83
CA ALA A 246 8.59 7.13 -11.19
C ALA A 246 9.62 7.11 -12.32
N ALA A 247 9.36 7.89 -13.36
CA ALA A 247 10.21 8.04 -14.53
C ALA A 247 10.40 9.52 -14.87
N ALA A 248 11.42 9.80 -15.67
CA ALA A 248 11.75 11.10 -16.25
C ALA A 248 12.01 10.90 -17.76
N PRO A 249 11.88 11.98 -18.56
CA PRO A 249 12.11 11.95 -20.01
C PRO A 249 13.53 11.59 -20.42
#